data_AF-A0A961AJ83-F1
#
_entry.id   AF-A0A961AJ83-F1
#
_cell.length_a   1.000
_cell.length_b   1.000
_cell.length_c   1.000
_cell.angle_alpha   90.00
_cell.angle_beta   90.00
_cell.angle_gamma   90.00
#
_symmetry.space_group_name_H-M   'P 1'
#
loop_
_entity.id
_entity.type
_entity.pdbx_description
1 polymer ?
#
loop_
_entity_poly.entity_id
_entity_poly.type
_entity_poly.pdbx_seq_one_letter_code
_entity_poly.pdbx_strand_id
1 'polypeptide(L)' 'MQPPAYAHTLEGKGPEDWEPLEEHLQKVAQQAAQFADAFGAKEWGHLAGLWHDLGKYLPAFHCA' A
#
# COMPACT_ATOMS: atom_id res chain seq x y z
N MET A 1 10.04 1.30 18.10
CA MET A 1 9.87 1.08 16.65
C MET A 1 8.49 0.47 16.44
N GLN A 2 7.69 0.98 15.51
CA GLN A 2 6.40 0.35 15.19
C GLN A 2 6.66 -1.01 14.52
N PRO A 3 5.80 -2.03 14.74
CA PRO A 3 5.93 -3.30 14.05
C PRO A 3 5.83 -3.08 12.53
N PRO A 4 6.53 -3.89 11.71
CA PRO A 4 6.43 -3.79 10.25
C PRO A 4 4.99 -4.03 9.81
N ALA A 5 4.45 -3.10 9.01
CA ALA A 5 3.12 -3.19 8.41
C ALA A 5 3.23 -3.82 7.03
N TYR A 6 2.30 -4.71 6.69
CA TYR A 6 2.29 -5.47 5.44
C TYR A 6 1.00 -5.23 4.67
N ALA A 7 1.09 -5.08 3.35
CA ALA A 7 -0.07 -4.93 2.50
C ALA A 7 -0.79 -6.26 2.28
N HIS A 8 -0.03 -7.32 2.06
CA HIS A 8 -0.51 -8.67 1.82
C HIS A 8 0.25 -9.66 2.71
N THR A 9 -0.50 -10.49 3.44
CA THR A 9 0.01 -11.67 4.14
C THR A 9 -0.38 -12.91 3.34
N LEU A 10 0.49 -13.93 3.35
CA LEU A 10 0.24 -15.20 2.69
C LEU A 10 0.09 -16.29 3.75
N GLU A 11 -1.06 -16.97 3.76
CA GLU A 11 -1.33 -18.03 4.71
C GLU A 11 -0.33 -19.18 4.54
N GLY A 12 0.26 -19.63 5.66
CA GLY A 12 1.30 -20.67 5.65
C GLY A 12 2.71 -20.21 5.23
N LYS A 13 2.92 -18.91 4.99
CA LYS A 13 4.23 -18.33 4.66
C LYS A 13 4.67 -17.30 5.71
N GLY A 14 5.98 -17.22 5.94
CA GLY A 14 6.57 -16.27 6.88
C GLY A 14 6.67 -14.84 6.32
N PRO A 15 7.06 -13.87 7.16
CA PRO A 15 7.18 -12.46 6.79
C PRO A 15 8.14 -12.19 5.61
N GLU A 16 9.04 -13.13 5.30
CA GLU A 16 9.94 -13.09 4.14
C GLU A 16 9.20 -13.07 2.79
N ASP A 17 7.97 -13.57 2.75
CA ASP A 17 7.13 -13.63 1.57
C ASP A 17 6.03 -12.53 1.56
N TRP A 18 5.97 -11.72 2.61
CA TRP A 18 4.93 -10.69 2.74
C TRP A 18 5.38 -9.38 2.11
N GLU A 19 4.44 -8.67 1.46
CA GLU A 19 4.76 -7.39 0.82
C GLU A 19 4.73 -6.25 1.85
N PRO A 20 5.84 -5.50 2.04
CA PRO A 20 5.85 -4.34 2.92
C PRO A 20 4.85 -3.28 2.47
N LEU A 21 4.08 -2.72 3.42
CA LEU A 21 3.03 -1.75 3.10
C LEU A 21 3.57 -0.50 2.40
N GLU A 22 4.73 0.01 2.80
CA GLU A 22 5.34 1.18 2.17
C GLU A 22 5.66 0.95 0.69
N GLU A 23 6.28 -0.20 0.37
CA GLU A 23 6.59 -0.57 -1.02
C GLU A 23 5.32 -0.72 -1.85
N HIS A 24 4.30 -1.36 -1.28
CA HIS A 24 2.99 -1.50 -1.90
C HIS A 24 2.35 -0.14 -2.23
N LEU A 25 2.27 0.78 -1.25
CA LEU A 25 1.67 2.10 -1.43
C LEU A 25 2.40 2.90 -2.52
N GLN A 26 3.73 2.82 -2.59
CA GLN A 26 4.52 3.48 -3.65
C GLN A 26 4.22 2.92 -5.04
N LYS A 27 4.17 1.58 -5.19
CA LYS A 27 3.83 0.92 -6.46
C LYS A 27 2.42 1.29 -6.93
N VAL A 28 1.44 1.22 -6.02
CA VAL A 28 0.03 1.56 -6.33
C VAL A 28 -0.10 3.04 -6.68
N ALA A 29 0.54 3.93 -5.92
CA ALA A 29 0.54 5.37 -6.21
C ALA A 29 1.13 5.66 -7.60
N GLN A 30 2.19 4.97 -8.02
CA GLN A 30 2.76 5.16 -9.35
C GLN A 30 1.84 4.67 -10.47
N GLN A 31 1.20 3.51 -10.31
CA GLN A 31 0.24 2.99 -11.30
C GLN A 31 -1.02 3.85 -11.38
N ALA A 32 -1.58 4.27 -10.24
CA ALA A 32 -2.73 5.14 -10.18
C ALA A 32 -2.46 6.50 -10.84
N ALA A 33 -1.25 7.06 -10.65
CA ALA A 33 -0.82 8.27 -11.34
C ALA A 33 -0.80 8.09 -12.86
N GLN A 34 -0.27 6.96 -13.37
CA GLN A 34 -0.23 6.66 -14.81
C GLN A 34 -1.63 6.57 -15.42
N PHE A 35 -2.59 5.95 -14.72
CA PHE A 35 -3.97 5.88 -15.19
C PHE A 35 -4.67 7.24 -15.13
N ALA A 36 -4.44 8.02 -14.07
CA ALA A 36 -5.05 9.34 -13.91
C ALA A 36 -4.47 10.41 -14.86
N ASP A 37 -3.27 10.18 -15.39
CA ASP A 37 -2.60 11.09 -16.34
C ASP A 37 -3.42 11.28 -17.63
N ALA A 38 -4.15 10.24 -18.06
CA ALA A 38 -5.07 10.32 -19.21
C ALA A 38 -6.17 11.38 -19.04
N PHE A 39 -6.44 11.79 -17.80
CA PHE A 39 -7.44 12.80 -17.45
C PHE A 39 -6.81 14.12 -16.96
N GLY A 40 -5.49 14.28 -17.06
CA GLY A 40 -4.75 15.42 -16.48
C GLY A 40 -4.74 15.43 -14.95
N ALA A 41 -5.04 14.29 -14.30
CA ALA A 41 -5.22 14.16 -12.86
C ALA A 41 -4.10 13.32 -12.20
N LYS A 42 -2.91 13.27 -12.81
CA LYS A 42 -1.78 12.43 -12.37
C LYS A 42 -1.46 12.55 -10.87
N GLU A 43 -1.36 13.77 -10.36
CA GLU A 43 -1.04 14.02 -8.95
C GLU A 43 -2.13 13.52 -8.01
N TRP A 44 -3.40 13.72 -8.40
CA TRP A 44 -4.54 13.17 -7.66
C TRP A 44 -4.54 11.64 -7.66
N GLY A 45 -4.22 11.01 -8.79
CA GLY A 45 -4.04 9.56 -8.88
C GLY A 45 -2.93 9.06 -7.95
N HIS A 46 -1.79 9.76 -7.92
CA HIS A 46 -0.68 9.44 -7.03
C HIS A 46 -1.10 9.49 -5.55
N LEU A 47 -1.68 10.61 -5.10
CA LEU A 47 -2.12 10.80 -3.72
C LEU A 47 -3.21 9.78 -3.32
N ALA A 48 -4.17 9.53 -4.21
CA ALA A 48 -5.21 8.54 -3.96
C ALA A 48 -4.63 7.13 -3.76
N GLY A 49 -3.68 6.72 -4.62
CA GLY A 49 -3.01 5.42 -4.48
C GLY A 49 -2.16 5.33 -3.22
N LEU A 50 -1.50 6.42 -2.81
CA LEU A 50 -0.69 6.47 -1.59
C LEU A 50 -1.54 6.36 -0.33
N TRP A 51 -2.76 6.90 -0.34
CA TRP A 51 -3.60 6.97 0.86
C TRP A 51 -4.57 5.81 1.04
N HIS A 52 -4.85 5.05 -0.02
CA HIS A 52 -5.96 4.10 -0.04
C HIS A 52 -5.91 3.07 1.12
N ASP A 53 -4.72 2.65 1.52
CA ASP A 53 -4.47 1.60 2.51
C ASP A 53 -3.75 2.10 3.78
N LEU A 54 -3.71 3.41 4.04
CA LEU A 54 -3.07 3.98 5.24
C LEU A 54 -3.60 3.40 6.56
N GLY A 55 -4.85 2.92 6.58
CA GLY A 55 -5.44 2.24 7.72
C GLY A 55 -4.65 1.01 8.18
N LYS A 56 -3.92 0.35 7.28
CA LYS A 56 -3.11 -0.84 7.58
C LYS A 56 -1.91 -0.58 8.48
N TYR A 57 -1.55 0.68 8.75
CA TYR A 57 -0.58 1.02 9.80
C TYR A 57 -1.16 0.89 11.22
N LEU A 58 -2.48 0.81 11.37
CA LEU A 58 -3.12 0.68 12.67
C LEU A 58 -3.12 -0.79 13.13
N PRO A 59 -2.85 -1.07 14.42
CA PRO A 59 -2.86 -2.44 14.96
C PRO A 59 -4.17 -3.20 14.71
N ALA A 60 -5.30 -2.50 14.57
CA ALA A 60 -6.61 -3.11 14.29
C ALA A 60 -6.68 -3.85 12.93
N PHE A 61 -5.73 -3.60 12.03
CA PHE A 61 -5.63 -4.23 10.72
C PHE A 61 -4.56 -5.33 10.66
N HIS A 62 -3.83 -5.55 11.76
CA HIS A 62 -2.89 -6.65 11.87
C HIS A 62 -3.62 -7.88 12.42
N CYS A 63 -3.36 -9.04 11.85
CA CYS A 63 -3.84 -10.30 12.42
C CYS A 63 -3.22 -10.48 13.82
N ALA A 64 -4.05 -10.90 14.78
CA ALA A 64 -3.64 -11.26 16.14
C ALA A 64 -2.90 -12.59 16.19
#